data_AF-A0A7C2SFR1-F1
#
_entry.id   AF-A0A7C2SFR1-F1
#
_cell.length_a   1.000
_cell.length_b   1.000
_cell.length_c   1.000
_cell.angle_alpha   90.00
_cell.angle_beta   90.00
_cell.angle_gamma   90.00
#
_symmetry.space_group_name_H-M   'P 1'
#
loop_
_entity.id
_entity.type
_entity.pdbx_description
1 polymer ?
#
loop_
_entity_poly.entity_id
_entity_poly.type
_entity_poly.pdbx_seq_one_letter_code
_entity_poly.pdbx_strand_id
1 'polypeptide(L)'
;MIICSGCRRTSWTYYGHFLVTHFSLHNDDYFSSYSVRDYEITISTLELAIMEMLYLVPQQESFEEACLIMEGLSTLRPNPVTDLLISASSVKVKRMFMWMAEKANHPWVEKVNVSKVDFGSGKRVIVKNGRLNKKYNITVTKEYERIS
;
A
#
# COMPACT_ATOMS: atom_id res chain seq x y z
N MET A 1 9.28 -1.00 -3.64
CA MET A 1 10.19 -2.12 -3.33
C MET A 1 11.16 -2.31 -4.50
N ILE A 2 12.42 -2.72 -4.28
CA ILE A 2 13.45 -2.77 -5.34
C ILE A 2 13.76 -4.21 -5.73
N ILE A 3 13.25 -4.71 -6.86
CA ILE A 3 13.56 -6.05 -7.37
C ILE A 3 14.71 -5.92 -8.38
N CYS A 4 15.91 -6.40 -8.04
CA CYS A 4 17.02 -6.51 -9.00
C CYS A 4 16.90 -7.82 -9.78
N SER A 5 16.44 -7.75 -11.03
CA SER A 5 16.27 -8.90 -11.94
C SER A 5 17.57 -9.41 -12.60
N GLY A 6 18.74 -8.87 -12.22
CA GLY A 6 20.02 -9.12 -12.91
C GLY A 6 21.25 -9.48 -12.06
N CYS A 7 21.09 -9.96 -10.82
CA CYS A 7 22.26 -10.22 -9.96
C CYS A 7 22.96 -11.56 -10.28
N ARG A 8 23.89 -11.55 -11.25
CA ARG A 8 24.88 -12.62 -11.44
C ARG A 8 25.92 -12.52 -10.30
N ARG A 9 25.87 -13.47 -9.36
CA ARG A 9 26.82 -13.75 -8.24
C ARG A 9 27.87 -12.67 -7.98
N THR A 10 27.63 -11.79 -7.01
CA THR A 10 28.71 -11.24 -6.19
C THR A 10 28.36 -11.39 -4.71
N SER A 11 29.36 -11.79 -3.94
CA SER A 11 29.30 -12.08 -2.51
C SER A 11 29.17 -10.78 -1.70
N TRP A 12 27.94 -10.28 -1.57
CA TRP A 12 27.61 -9.32 -0.53
C TRP A 12 26.55 -9.95 0.36
N THR A 13 26.94 -10.30 1.59
CA THR A 13 26.03 -10.63 2.67
C THR A 13 25.33 -9.36 3.13
N TYR A 14 24.48 -8.79 2.26
CA TYR A 14 23.47 -7.84 2.68
C TYR A 14 22.32 -8.68 3.21
N TYR A 15 22.14 -8.73 4.53
CA TYR A 15 20.91 -9.21 5.16
C TYR A 15 19.80 -8.18 4.90
N GLY A 16 19.54 -7.87 3.63
CA GLY A 16 18.30 -7.26 3.22
C GLY A 16 17.26 -8.35 3.37
N HIS A 17 16.44 -8.26 4.41
CA HIS A 17 15.22 -9.04 4.50
C HIS A 17 14.33 -8.57 3.35
N PHE A 18 14.55 -9.14 2.17
CA PHE A 18 13.76 -8.87 0.98
C PHE A 18 12.45 -9.59 1.21
N LEU A 19 11.52 -8.90 1.87
CA LEU A 19 10.17 -9.38 2.01
C LEU A 19 9.55 -9.29 0.62
N VAL A 20 9.72 -10.34 -0.18
CA VAL A 20 8.80 -10.65 -1.26
C VAL A 20 7.45 -10.76 -0.58
N THR A 21 6.72 -9.64 -0.51
CA THR A 21 5.39 -9.67 0.03
C THR A 21 4.65 -10.64 -0.87
N HIS A 22 4.13 -11.72 -0.31
CA HIS A 22 3.18 -12.62 -1.01
C HIS A 22 1.86 -11.89 -1.35
N PHE A 23 1.90 -10.56 -1.38
CA PHE A 23 0.87 -9.69 -1.89
C PHE A 23 0.90 -9.86 -3.40
N SER A 24 0.13 -10.82 -3.90
CA SER A 24 -0.02 -11.09 -5.33
C SER A 24 -0.68 -9.90 -6.03
N LEU A 25 0.10 -8.85 -6.27
CA LEU A 25 -0.09 -7.87 -7.31
C LEU A 25 0.89 -8.23 -8.43
N HIS A 26 0.73 -9.42 -9.00
CA HIS A 26 1.50 -9.85 -10.17
C HIS A 26 0.92 -9.18 -11.41
N ASN A 27 1.01 -7.86 -11.49
CA ASN A 27 0.82 -7.16 -12.75
C ASN A 27 2.10 -6.40 -13.05
N ASP A 28 2.82 -6.85 -14.08
CA ASP A 28 4.12 -6.31 -14.46
C ASP A 28 4.04 -4.81 -14.85
N ASP A 29 2.83 -4.33 -15.13
CA ASP A 29 2.49 -2.94 -15.49
C ASP A 29 2.82 -1.90 -14.41
N TYR A 30 2.95 -2.30 -13.14
CA TYR A 30 3.22 -1.38 -12.02
C TYR A 30 4.66 -1.45 -11.52
N PHE A 31 5.55 -1.97 -12.34
CA PHE A 31 6.98 -1.85 -12.16
C PHE A 31 7.58 -0.89 -13.19
N SER A 32 8.52 -0.06 -12.76
CA SER A 32 9.35 0.75 -13.65
C SER A 32 10.80 0.28 -13.57
N SER A 33 11.52 0.40 -14.68
CA SER A 33 12.97 0.22 -14.65
C SER A 33 13.67 1.54 -14.35
N TYR A 34 14.70 1.47 -13.51
CA TYR A 34 15.55 2.59 -13.16
C TYR A 34 17.00 2.18 -13.36
N SER A 35 17.69 2.91 -14.24
CA SER A 35 19.08 2.62 -14.59
C SER A 35 20.03 3.40 -13.68
N VAL A 36 20.86 2.67 -12.94
CA VAL A 36 21.94 3.22 -12.13
C VAL A 36 23.26 2.71 -12.67
N ARG A 37 24.02 3.59 -13.35
CA ARG A 37 25.28 3.25 -14.03
C ARG A 37 25.05 2.11 -15.04
N ASP A 38 25.64 0.94 -14.77
CA ASP A 38 25.58 -0.25 -15.63
C ASP A 38 24.50 -1.25 -15.19
N TYR A 39 23.66 -0.89 -14.21
CA TYR A 39 22.62 -1.76 -13.67
C TYR A 39 21.23 -1.22 -13.99
N GLU A 40 20.37 -2.10 -14.50
CA GLU A 40 18.93 -1.86 -14.57
C GLU A 40 18.25 -2.49 -13.36
N ILE A 41 17.49 -1.69 -12.64
CA ILE A 41 16.83 -2.09 -11.41
C ILE A 41 15.32 -1.92 -11.59
N THR A 42 14.55 -2.94 -11.28
CA THR A 42 13.09 -2.88 -11.33
C THR A 42 12.57 -2.36 -9.99
N ILE A 43 11.75 -1.31 -10.01
CA ILE A 43 11.16 -0.70 -8.82
C ILE A 43 9.64 -0.65 -8.94
N SER A 44 8.92 -0.85 -7.83
CA SER A 44 7.47 -0.64 -7.79
C SER A 44 7.13 0.83 -8.06
N THR A 45 6.03 1.11 -8.77
CA THR A 45 5.47 2.47 -8.80
C THR A 45 4.99 2.89 -7.41
N LEU A 46 4.73 4.19 -7.21
CA LEU A 46 4.27 4.71 -5.92
C LEU A 46 2.96 4.04 -5.46
N GLU A 47 2.03 3.79 -6.39
CA GLU A 47 0.74 3.17 -6.08
C GLU A 47 0.90 1.72 -5.61
N LEU A 48 1.80 0.95 -6.24
CA LEU A 48 2.11 -0.41 -5.81
C LEU A 48 2.87 -0.42 -4.48
N ALA A 49 3.91 0.41 -4.37
CA ALA A 49 4.79 0.47 -3.21
C ALA A 49 4.02 0.74 -1.91
N ILE A 50 3.07 1.67 -1.92
CA ILE A 50 2.26 1.97 -0.74
C ILE A 50 1.35 0.80 -0.36
N MET A 51 0.73 0.11 -1.32
CA MET A 51 -0.13 -1.04 -1.01
C MET A 51 0.68 -2.23 -0.49
N GLU A 52 1.88 -2.46 -1.03
CA GLU A 52 2.84 -3.45 -0.52
C GLU A 52 3.23 -3.12 0.93
N MET A 53 3.56 -1.86 1.22
CA MET A 53 3.90 -1.41 2.58
C MET A 53 2.73 -1.59 3.56
N LEU A 54 1.51 -1.22 3.16
CA LEU A 54 0.30 -1.40 3.98
C LEU A 54 -0.01 -2.87 4.29
N TYR A 55 0.49 -3.81 3.47
CA TYR A 55 0.40 -5.23 3.77
C TYR A 55 1.19 -5.60 5.04
N LEU A 56 2.28 -4.90 5.33
CA LEU A 56 3.17 -5.12 6.47
C LEU A 56 2.65 -4.53 7.78
N VAL A 57 1.64 -3.66 7.73
CA VAL A 57 1.01 -3.05 8.92
C VAL A 57 0.07 -4.04 9.63
N PRO A 58 0.07 -4.14 10.98
CA PRO A 58 0.93 -3.44 11.95
C PRO A 58 2.16 -4.26 12.38
N GLN A 59 2.51 -5.32 11.64
CA GLN A 59 3.50 -6.31 12.08
C GLN A 59 4.93 -5.78 12.01
N GLN A 60 5.24 -4.99 10.99
CA GLN A 60 6.58 -4.46 10.74
C GLN A 60 6.59 -2.94 10.60
N GLU A 61 5.51 -2.36 10.07
CA GLU A 61 5.30 -0.92 9.98
C GLU A 61 4.17 -0.51 10.93
N SER A 62 4.31 0.62 11.63
CA SER A 62 3.22 1.10 12.50
C SER A 62 2.06 1.68 11.68
N PHE A 63 0.88 1.74 12.29
CA PHE A 63 -0.30 2.32 11.63
C PHE A 63 -0.15 3.83 11.46
N GLU A 64 0.48 4.48 12.43
CA GLU A 64 0.73 5.91 12.48
C GLU A 64 1.74 6.35 11.41
N GLU A 65 2.85 5.61 11.25
CA GLU A 65 3.83 5.86 10.17
C GLU A 65 3.18 5.68 8.79
N ALA A 66 2.35 4.65 8.63
CA ALA A 66 1.63 4.44 7.38
C ALA A 66 0.67 5.61 7.04
N CYS A 67 0.00 6.19 8.04
CA CYS A 67 -0.80 7.41 7.86
C CYS A 67 0.06 8.59 7.38
N LEU A 68 1.20 8.84 8.04
CA LEU A 68 2.11 9.94 7.67
C LEU A 68 2.65 9.78 6.25
N ILE A 69 2.98 8.54 5.84
CA ILE A 69 3.41 8.27 4.47
C ILE A 69 2.25 8.55 3.50
N MET A 70 1.02 8.12 3.81
CA MET A 70 -0.14 8.40 2.96
C MET A 70 -0.40 9.91 2.79
N GLU A 71 -0.21 10.72 3.84
CA GLU A 71 -0.36 12.18 3.77
C GLU A 71 0.59 12.82 2.73
N GLY A 72 1.77 12.22 2.49
CA GLY A 72 2.71 12.68 1.46
C GLY A 72 2.36 12.28 0.01
N LEU A 73 1.39 11.38 -0.20
CA LEU A 73 1.09 10.79 -1.52
C LEU A 73 0.05 11.60 -2.31
N SER A 74 0.32 12.88 -2.54
CA SER A 74 -0.60 13.78 -3.26
C SER A 74 -0.62 13.59 -4.78
N THR A 75 0.29 12.80 -5.35
CA THR A 75 0.51 12.66 -6.80
C THR A 75 0.13 11.28 -7.36
N LEU A 76 -0.62 10.46 -6.62
CA LEU A 76 -1.01 9.13 -7.13
C LEU A 76 -1.99 9.25 -8.30
N ARG A 77 -1.87 8.31 -9.25
CA ARG A 77 -2.74 8.26 -10.42
C ARG A 77 -3.99 7.42 -10.12
N PRO A 78 -5.21 7.93 -10.38
CA PRO A 78 -6.45 7.22 -10.05
C PRO A 78 -6.63 5.87 -10.75
N ASN A 79 -6.18 5.75 -12.00
CA ASN A 79 -6.34 4.52 -12.79
C ASN A 79 -5.50 3.37 -12.20
N PRO A 80 -4.16 3.50 -12.04
CA PRO A 80 -3.35 2.51 -11.33
C PRO A 80 -3.90 2.16 -9.94
N VAL A 81 -4.31 3.16 -9.15
CA VAL A 81 -4.90 2.89 -7.83
C VAL A 81 -6.15 2.02 -7.95
N THR A 82 -7.04 2.31 -8.88
CA THR A 82 -8.28 1.53 -9.11
C THR A 82 -7.96 0.08 -9.47
N ASP A 83 -7.07 -0.13 -10.44
CA ASP A 83 -6.69 -1.45 -10.92
C ASP A 83 -5.99 -2.29 -9.83
N LEU A 84 -5.12 -1.64 -9.05
CA LEU A 84 -4.45 -2.26 -7.89
C LEU A 84 -5.44 -2.61 -6.77
N LEU A 85 -6.44 -1.76 -6.50
CA LEU A 85 -7.49 -2.07 -5.53
C LEU A 85 -8.35 -3.26 -5.98
N ILE A 86 -8.63 -3.38 -7.28
CA ILE A 86 -9.38 -4.51 -7.83
C ILE A 86 -8.57 -5.80 -7.69
N SER A 87 -7.31 -5.79 -8.14
CA SER A 87 -6.43 -6.96 -8.20
C SER A 87 -5.86 -7.41 -6.86
N ALA A 88 -5.75 -6.52 -5.87
CA ALA A 88 -5.21 -6.86 -4.57
C ALA A 88 -5.97 -8.03 -3.90
N SER A 89 -5.25 -8.98 -3.34
CA SER A 89 -5.85 -10.11 -2.61
C SER A 89 -6.23 -9.75 -1.17
N SER A 90 -5.51 -8.80 -0.57
CA SER A 90 -5.69 -8.43 0.83
C SER A 90 -6.76 -7.36 0.99
N VAL A 91 -7.94 -7.79 1.47
CA VAL A 91 -9.02 -6.86 1.84
C VAL A 91 -8.58 -5.88 2.95
N LYS A 92 -7.63 -6.29 3.81
CA LYS A 92 -7.01 -5.42 4.81
C LYS A 92 -6.39 -4.19 4.15
N VAL A 93 -5.59 -4.40 3.10
CA VAL A 93 -4.88 -3.36 2.37
C VAL A 93 -5.87 -2.45 1.66
N LYS A 94 -6.84 -3.00 0.91
CA LYS A 94 -7.86 -2.20 0.19
C LYS A 94 -8.58 -1.20 1.09
N ARG A 95 -9.06 -1.69 2.24
CA ARG A 95 -9.80 -0.88 3.21
C ARG A 95 -8.93 0.17 3.88
N MET A 96 -7.73 -0.23 4.30
CA MET A 96 -6.79 0.67 4.98
C MET A 96 -6.31 1.77 4.03
N PHE A 97 -5.95 1.41 2.80
CA PHE A 97 -5.55 2.35 1.76
C PHE A 97 -6.63 3.41 1.52
N MET A 98 -7.86 2.98 1.24
CA MET A 98 -8.95 3.91 0.95
C MET A 98 -9.32 4.78 2.16
N TRP A 99 -9.34 4.22 3.37
CA TRP A 99 -9.58 5.01 4.58
C TRP A 99 -8.50 6.08 4.79
N MET A 100 -7.22 5.73 4.66
CA MET A 100 -6.12 6.68 4.84
C MET A 100 -6.13 7.75 3.74
N ALA A 101 -6.43 7.35 2.50
CA ALA A 101 -6.46 8.27 1.37
C ALA A 101 -7.60 9.30 1.46
N GLU A 102 -8.81 8.86 1.82
CA GLU A 102 -9.94 9.76 2.07
C GLU A 102 -9.66 10.70 3.24
N LYS A 103 -9.04 10.17 4.30
CA LYS A 103 -8.67 10.97 5.45
C LYS A 103 -7.63 12.05 5.11
N ALA A 104 -6.65 11.73 4.29
CA ALA A 104 -5.65 12.69 3.81
C ALA A 104 -6.25 13.74 2.85
N ASN A 105 -7.51 13.56 2.43
CA ASN A 105 -8.26 14.48 1.57
C ASN A 105 -7.53 14.79 0.25
N HIS A 106 -6.94 13.78 -0.36
CA HIS A 106 -6.20 13.94 -1.61
C HIS A 106 -7.13 14.16 -2.81
N PRO A 107 -6.87 15.14 -3.71
CA PRO A 107 -7.74 15.41 -4.87
C PRO A 107 -7.92 14.25 -5.85
N TRP A 108 -6.98 13.30 -5.87
CA TRP A 108 -7.06 12.13 -6.75
C TRP A 108 -8.05 11.08 -6.25
N VAL A 109 -8.42 11.10 -4.96
CA VAL A 109 -9.28 10.09 -4.33
C VAL A 109 -10.69 10.10 -4.91
N GLU A 110 -11.24 11.29 -5.17
CA GLU A 110 -12.57 11.45 -5.79
C GLU A 110 -12.65 10.85 -7.20
N LYS A 111 -11.49 10.68 -7.86
CA LYS A 111 -11.38 10.13 -9.22
C LYS A 111 -11.17 8.61 -9.21
N VAL A 112 -10.98 7.98 -8.04
CA VAL A 112 -10.80 6.54 -7.92
C VAL A 112 -12.16 5.85 -8.05
N ASN A 113 -12.28 4.97 -9.03
CA ASN A 113 -13.53 4.24 -9.25
C ASN A 113 -13.58 2.96 -8.41
N VAL A 114 -14.18 3.05 -7.22
CA VAL A 114 -14.29 1.91 -6.30
C VAL A 114 -15.47 0.97 -6.58
N SER A 115 -16.26 1.19 -7.64
CA SER A 115 -17.48 0.41 -7.90
C SER A 115 -17.26 -1.09 -8.06
N LYS A 116 -16.09 -1.49 -8.58
CA LYS A 116 -15.70 -2.90 -8.79
C LYS A 116 -14.81 -3.45 -7.68
N VAL A 117 -14.49 -2.65 -6.67
CA VAL A 117 -13.55 -3.05 -5.61
C VAL A 117 -14.30 -3.86 -4.55
N ASP A 118 -13.92 -5.12 -4.39
CA ASP A 118 -14.41 -5.93 -3.28
C ASP A 118 -13.69 -5.56 -1.97
N PHE A 119 -14.38 -4.81 -1.11
CA PHE A 119 -13.94 -4.53 0.25
C PHE A 119 -14.25 -5.67 1.21
N GLY A 120 -14.79 -6.80 0.76
CA GLY A 120 -15.15 -7.95 1.59
C GLY A 120 -16.14 -7.64 2.70
N SER A 121 -16.44 -8.63 3.53
CA SER A 121 -17.36 -8.52 4.66
C SER A 121 -16.63 -8.55 6.01
N GLY A 122 -17.37 -8.25 7.09
CA GLY A 122 -16.87 -8.35 8.46
C GLY A 122 -15.97 -7.21 8.92
N LYS A 123 -15.69 -7.20 10.23
CA LYS A 123 -14.81 -6.23 10.89
C LYS A 123 -13.36 -6.72 10.86
N ARG A 124 -12.41 -5.83 10.60
CA ARG A 124 -10.97 -6.13 10.70
C ARG A 124 -10.32 -5.25 11.76
N VAL A 125 -9.62 -5.87 12.69
CA VAL A 125 -8.87 -5.16 13.72
C VAL A 125 -7.49 -4.84 13.16
N ILE A 126 -7.22 -3.55 12.89
CA ILE A 126 -5.89 -3.08 12.48
C ILE A 126 -5.14 -2.58 13.72
N VAL A 127 -5.77 -1.65 14.45
CA VAL A 127 -5.25 -1.14 15.73
C VAL A 127 -6.03 -1.77 16.89
N LYS A 128 -5.30 -2.37 17.85
CA LYS A 128 -5.89 -2.88 19.11
C LYS A 128 -6.40 -1.72 19.95
N ASN A 129 -7.56 -1.87 20.59
CA ASN A 129 -8.21 -0.82 21.39
C ASN A 129 -8.57 0.47 20.61
N GLY A 130 -8.64 0.38 19.28
CA GLY A 130 -9.09 1.45 18.40
C GLY A 130 -10.60 1.65 18.38
N ARG A 131 -11.06 2.61 17.58
CA ARG A 131 -12.48 2.83 17.25
C ARG A 131 -12.78 2.23 15.88
N LEU A 132 -13.96 1.63 15.73
CA LEU A 132 -14.39 1.05 14.46
C LEU A 132 -14.85 2.17 13.51
N ASN A 133 -14.17 2.33 12.39
CA ASN A 133 -14.67 3.10 11.27
C ASN A 133 -15.75 2.29 10.54
N LYS A 134 -16.98 2.82 10.47
CA LYS A 134 -18.13 2.09 9.91
C LYS A 134 -18.10 1.97 8.39
N LYS A 135 -17.48 2.92 7.69
CA LYS A 135 -17.42 2.93 6.21
C LYS A 135 -16.60 1.76 5.69
N TYR A 136 -15.41 1.55 6.25
CA TYR A 136 -14.49 0.49 5.82
C TYR A 136 -14.46 -0.73 6.75
N ASN A 137 -15.20 -0.73 7.86
CA ASN A 137 -15.22 -1.80 8.85
C ASN A 137 -13.80 -2.19 9.34
N ILE A 138 -12.97 -1.19 9.62
CA ILE A 138 -11.62 -1.34 10.18
C ILE A 138 -11.49 -0.62 11.52
N THR A 139 -10.64 -1.11 12.42
CA THR A 139 -10.33 -0.39 13.67
C THR A 139 -9.15 0.56 13.46
N VAL A 140 -9.34 1.83 13.82
CA VAL A 140 -8.36 2.90 13.69
C VAL A 140 -8.07 3.51 15.06
N THR A 141 -6.97 4.25 15.21
CA THR A 141 -6.67 4.90 16.50
C THR A 141 -7.78 5.88 16.87
N LYS A 142 -8.00 6.08 18.18
CA LYS A 142 -9.06 6.98 18.66
C LYS A 142 -8.81 8.44 18.28
N GLU A 143 -7.54 8.83 18.19
CA GLU A 143 -7.12 10.17 17.78
C GLU A 143 -7.56 10.46 16.35
N TYR A 144 -7.38 9.49 15.48
CA TYR A 144 -7.69 9.66 14.07
C TYR A 144 -9.19 9.72 13.76
N GLU A 145 -10.05 9.09 14.56
CA GLU A 145 -11.52 9.14 14.40
C GLU A 145 -12.15 10.35 15.12
N ARG A 146 -11.38 11.18 15.83
CA ARG A 146 -11.89 12.44 16.42
C ARG A 146 -11.82 13.62 15.45
N ILE A 147 -10.93 13.55 14.46
CA ILE A 147 -10.60 14.64 13.54
C ILE A 147 -11.33 14.47 12.19
N SER A 148 -11.93 13.30 11.95
CA SER A 148 -12.71 12.94 10.75
C SER A 148 -14.19 13.22 10.90
#